data_AF-A0A416I525-F1
#
_entry.id   AF-A0A416I525-F1
#
_cell.length_a   1.000
_cell.length_b   1.000
_cell.length_c   1.000
_cell.angle_alpha   90.00
_cell.angle_beta   90.00
_cell.angle_gamma   90.00
#
_symmetry.space_group_name_H-M   'P 1'
#
loop_
_entity.id
_entity.type
_entity.pdbx_description
1 polymer ?
#
loop_
_entity_poly.entity_id
_entity_poly.type
_entity_poly.pdbx_seq_one_letter_code
_entity_poly.pdbx_strand_id
1 'polypeptide(L)'
;MKNAVIVKSFRNGITLYLDGNMEFEQLLEEVADKFKESKEFFRDATVAVSFEGRDLSFEEEDRLIEAVRVNSHLNITCIVGEDEEKSRIYGKALEAYRRKREEEESVGQFYRGTLRKGQILETESSIIVLGDVNPGSSVIAAGDIVVLGSLRGNAYAGGNGRPGHYVAALEMAPQKIKIGDFKYITNEKQRLTRYAGHSPKIQPQTAYVEKERIILKPITNELLNVQ
;
A
#
# COMPACT_ATOMS: atom_id res chain seq x y z
N MET A 1 38.53 -0.13 21.04
CA MET A 1 38.41 0.31 19.65
C MET A 1 37.33 1.36 19.62
N LYS A 2 37.64 2.59 19.20
CA LYS A 2 36.59 3.59 18.95
C LYS A 2 35.83 3.12 17.72
N ASN A 3 34.51 3.06 17.77
CA ASN A 3 33.71 2.70 16.60
C ASN A 3 33.88 3.80 15.55
N ALA A 4 34.51 3.48 14.41
CA ALA A 4 34.77 4.41 13.33
C ALA A 4 33.48 4.95 12.68
N VAL A 5 32.41 4.15 12.73
CA VAL A 5 31.08 4.47 12.23
C VAL A 5 30.04 4.13 13.29
N ILE A 6 29.20 5.10 13.67
CA ILE A 6 28.07 4.90 14.58
C ILE A 6 26.78 5.30 13.85
N VAL A 7 25.82 4.38 13.83
CA VAL A 7 24.49 4.60 13.24
C VAL A 7 23.49 4.94 14.35
N LYS A 8 22.82 6.08 14.27
CA LYS A 8 21.70 6.44 15.15
C LYS A 8 20.42 6.62 14.35
N SER A 9 19.30 6.11 14.85
CA SER A 9 17.98 6.33 14.24
C SER A 9 17.33 7.62 14.73
N PHE A 10 16.61 8.32 13.86
CA PHE A 10 15.69 9.41 14.23
C PHE A 10 14.34 9.25 13.53
N ARG A 11 13.38 10.16 13.81
CA ARG A 11 11.96 10.02 13.45
C ARG A 11 11.67 9.84 11.94
N ASN A 12 12.65 9.99 11.04
CA ASN A 12 12.48 9.78 9.60
C ASN A 12 13.77 9.29 8.87
N GLY A 13 14.76 8.76 9.58
CA GLY A 13 16.02 8.39 8.94
C GLY A 13 17.08 7.89 9.90
N ILE A 14 18.32 7.88 9.41
CA ILE A 14 19.51 7.50 10.17
C ILE A 14 20.58 8.58 10.06
N THR A 15 21.31 8.79 11.16
CA THR A 15 22.50 9.62 11.21
C THR A 15 23.72 8.71 11.32
N LEU A 16 24.67 8.92 10.41
CA LEU A 16 25.98 8.28 10.38
C LEU A 16 27.00 9.24 11.00
N TYR A 17 27.43 8.90 12.20
CA TYR A 17 28.56 9.56 12.84
C TYR A 17 29.84 8.91 12.35
N LEU A 18 30.67 9.69 11.67
CA LEU A 18 31.89 9.28 11.02
C LEU A 18 33.10 9.78 11.81
N ASP A 19 34.16 8.99 11.91
CA ASP A 19 35.41 9.44 12.51
C ASP A 19 36.11 10.48 11.61
N GLY A 20 36.19 11.72 12.08
CA GLY A 20 36.85 12.82 11.38
C GLY A 20 38.37 12.68 11.25
N ASN A 21 39.02 11.80 12.00
CA ASN A 21 40.48 11.63 11.96
C ASN A 21 40.94 10.43 11.10
N MET A 22 40.01 9.61 10.62
CA MET A 22 40.32 8.44 9.80
C MET A 22 40.57 8.84 8.34
N GLU A 23 41.36 8.08 7.59
CA GLU A 23 41.45 8.29 6.14
C GLU A 23 40.13 7.91 5.45
N PHE A 24 39.73 8.68 4.43
CA PHE A 24 38.40 8.52 3.83
C PHE A 24 38.19 7.13 3.21
N GLU A 25 39.21 6.57 2.56
CA GLU A 25 39.14 5.23 1.98
C GLU A 25 38.92 4.15 3.03
N GLN A 26 39.59 4.27 4.19
CA GLN A 26 39.40 3.33 5.30
C GLN A 26 38.01 3.47 5.93
N LEU A 27 37.53 4.72 6.05
CA LEU A 27 36.18 5.00 6.52
C LEU A 27 35.11 4.40 5.61
N LEU A 28 35.32 4.43 4.30
CA LEU A 28 34.40 3.86 3.31
C LEU A 28 34.26 2.35 3.47
N GLU A 29 35.37 1.64 3.73
CA GLU A 29 35.38 0.21 4.03
C GLU A 29 34.60 -0.09 5.32
N GLU A 30 34.84 0.68 6.39
CA GLU A 30 34.13 0.54 7.67
C GLU A 30 32.62 0.78 7.52
N VAL A 31 32.21 1.75 6.71
CA VAL A 31 30.79 1.98 6.39
C VAL A 31 30.20 0.79 5.64
N ALA A 32 30.89 0.28 4.62
CA ALA A 32 30.43 -0.87 3.84
C ALA A 32 30.22 -2.10 4.73
N ASP A 33 31.20 -2.42 5.59
CA ASP A 33 31.13 -3.55 6.51
C ASP A 33 30.00 -3.38 7.53
N LYS A 34 29.80 -2.16 8.06
CA LYS A 34 28.74 -1.88 9.03
C LYS A 34 27.34 -2.16 8.48
N PHE A 35 27.09 -1.78 7.23
CA PHE A 35 25.79 -1.98 6.57
C PHE A 35 25.60 -3.40 6.05
N LYS A 36 26.69 -4.08 5.68
CA LYS A 36 26.69 -5.49 5.33
C LYS A 36 26.30 -6.37 6.52
N GLU A 37 26.85 -6.11 7.70
CA GLU A 37 26.49 -6.80 8.94
C GLU A 37 25.05 -6.52 9.37
N SER A 38 24.57 -5.31 9.10
CA SER A 38 23.24 -4.85 9.53
C SER A 38 22.15 -5.04 8.46
N LYS A 39 22.43 -5.77 7.38
CA LYS A 39 21.56 -5.87 6.20
C LYS A 39 20.15 -6.37 6.51
N GLU A 40 20.01 -7.34 7.42
CA GLU A 40 18.72 -7.90 7.87
C GLU A 40 17.90 -6.91 8.72
N PHE A 41 18.57 -6.01 9.42
CA PHE A 41 17.90 -5.00 10.25
C PHE A 41 17.22 -3.93 9.40
N PHE A 42 17.85 -3.56 8.28
CA PHE A 42 17.45 -2.42 7.48
C PHE A 42 16.40 -2.74 6.39
N ARG A 43 16.30 -3.98 5.90
CA ARG A 43 15.31 -4.42 4.86
C ARG A 43 15.13 -3.40 3.72
N ASP A 44 13.98 -3.38 3.06
CA ASP A 44 13.63 -2.39 2.02
C ASP A 44 13.21 -1.02 2.60
N ALA A 45 13.70 -0.65 3.79
CA ALA A 45 13.33 0.59 4.45
C ALA A 45 13.74 1.80 3.60
N THR A 46 12.84 2.77 3.51
CA THR A 46 13.09 4.04 2.83
C THR A 46 13.48 5.08 3.86
N VAL A 47 14.75 5.51 3.82
CA VAL A 47 15.35 6.36 4.86
C VAL A 47 16.00 7.60 4.27
N ALA A 48 15.99 8.68 5.06
CA ALA A 48 16.91 9.79 4.89
C ALA A 48 18.21 9.50 5.63
N VAL A 49 19.35 9.91 5.07
CA VAL A 49 20.67 9.73 5.69
C VAL A 49 21.25 11.09 6.04
N SER A 50 21.80 11.24 7.24
CA SER A 50 22.59 12.40 7.64
C SER A 50 24.01 11.96 7.99
N PHE A 51 24.99 12.79 7.70
CA PHE A 51 26.38 12.56 8.07
C PHE A 51 26.81 13.57 9.13
N GLU A 52 27.39 13.10 10.23
CA GLU A 52 27.90 13.95 11.32
C GLU A 52 29.32 13.50 11.70
N GLY A 53 30.10 14.40 12.31
CA GLY A 53 31.44 14.08 12.85
C GLY A 53 32.61 14.26 11.87
N ARG A 54 32.33 14.56 10.60
CA ARG A 54 33.33 14.87 9.57
C ARG A 54 32.75 15.83 8.52
N ASP A 55 33.55 16.79 8.07
CA ASP A 55 33.23 17.60 6.89
C ASP A 55 33.46 16.78 5.62
N LEU A 56 32.43 16.67 4.78
CA LEU A 56 32.45 15.89 3.55
C LEU A 56 32.24 16.80 2.34
N SER A 57 32.95 16.52 1.27
CA SER A 57 32.64 17.03 -0.06
C SER A 57 31.44 16.29 -0.66
N PHE A 58 30.80 16.89 -1.67
CA PHE A 58 29.72 16.24 -2.42
C PHE A 58 30.14 14.89 -3.03
N GLU A 59 31.41 14.76 -3.45
CA GLU A 59 31.96 13.52 -3.99
C GLU A 59 32.10 12.44 -2.91
N GLU A 60 32.57 12.82 -1.71
CA GLU A 60 32.67 11.89 -0.58
C GLU A 60 31.29 11.44 -0.08
N GLU A 61 30.32 12.36 -0.03
CA GLU A 61 28.93 12.05 0.30
C GLU A 61 28.34 11.02 -0.68
N ASP A 62 28.52 11.22 -1.99
CA ASP A 62 27.98 10.31 -3.01
C ASP A 62 28.60 8.91 -2.90
N ARG A 63 29.92 8.83 -2.67
CA ARG A 63 30.64 7.55 -2.44
C ARG A 63 30.14 6.82 -1.21
N LEU A 64 29.90 7.54 -0.10
CA LEU A 64 29.33 6.95 1.11
C LEU A 64 27.91 6.41 0.87
N ILE A 65 27.08 7.16 0.14
CA ILE A 65 25.73 6.74 -0.23
C ILE A 65 25.76 5.48 -1.11
N GLU A 66 26.65 5.44 -2.09
CA GLU A 66 26.86 4.26 -2.92
C GLU A 66 27.29 3.05 -2.08
N ALA A 67 28.23 3.22 -1.15
CA ALA A 67 28.65 2.16 -0.24
C ALA A 67 27.49 1.62 0.60
N VAL A 68 26.63 2.49 1.16
CA VAL A 68 25.43 2.06 1.89
C VAL A 68 24.46 1.31 0.97
N ARG A 69 24.21 1.82 -0.24
CA ARG A 69 23.27 1.22 -1.21
C ARG A 69 23.72 -0.15 -1.72
N VAL A 70 25.01 -0.33 -2.01
CA VAL A 70 25.53 -1.61 -2.51
C VAL A 70 25.55 -2.68 -1.40
N ASN A 71 25.74 -2.26 -0.15
CA ASN A 71 25.90 -3.18 0.98
C ASN A 71 24.63 -3.38 1.81
N SER A 72 23.53 -2.71 1.49
CA SER A 72 22.23 -2.87 2.16
C SER A 72 21.06 -2.79 1.18
N HIS A 73 19.85 -3.14 1.61
CA HIS A 73 18.63 -2.93 0.80
C HIS A 73 17.96 -1.56 1.08
N LEU A 74 18.70 -0.62 1.68
CA LEU A 74 18.15 0.69 2.01
C LEU A 74 17.84 1.51 0.77
N ASN A 75 16.60 1.97 0.69
CA ASN A 75 16.18 2.96 -0.28
C ASN A 75 16.51 4.36 0.28
N ILE A 76 17.74 4.82 0.03
CA ILE A 76 18.19 6.15 0.47
C ILE A 76 17.55 7.20 -0.42
N THR A 77 16.67 8.00 0.17
CA THR A 77 15.87 8.99 -0.57
C THR A 77 16.59 10.32 -0.71
N CYS A 78 17.36 10.74 0.31
CA CYS A 78 18.12 11.99 0.29
C CYS A 78 19.15 12.05 1.43
N ILE A 79 20.09 12.99 1.30
CA ILE A 79 21.07 13.38 2.33
C ILE A 79 20.52 14.60 3.09
N VAL A 80 20.55 14.57 4.42
CA VAL A 80 20.08 15.63 5.31
C VAL A 80 21.28 16.31 5.96
N GLY A 81 21.53 17.57 5.61
CA GLY A 81 22.49 18.44 6.31
C GLY A 81 21.90 19.11 7.55
N GLU A 82 22.76 19.69 8.40
CA GLU A 82 22.42 20.32 9.69
C GLU A 82 21.46 21.52 9.64
N ASP A 83 21.12 22.03 8.45
CA ASP A 83 20.37 23.27 8.30
C ASP A 83 18.85 23.06 8.52
N GLU A 84 18.27 23.71 9.54
CA GLU A 84 16.87 23.54 9.98
C GLU A 84 15.84 23.92 8.90
N GLU A 85 16.14 24.94 8.09
CA GLU A 85 15.30 25.38 6.97
C GLU A 85 15.18 24.30 5.90
N LYS A 86 16.32 23.67 5.59
CA LYS A 86 16.45 22.52 4.71
C LYS A 86 15.64 21.34 5.25
N SER A 87 15.85 20.93 6.51
CA SER A 87 15.10 19.85 7.15
C SER A 87 13.57 20.01 7.09
N ARG A 88 13.04 21.25 7.21
CA ARG A 88 11.59 21.52 7.16
C ARG A 88 11.00 21.42 5.74
N ILE A 89 11.71 21.94 4.73
CA ILE A 89 11.31 21.80 3.32
C ILE A 89 11.37 20.31 2.92
N TYR A 90 12.35 19.58 3.44
CA TYR A 90 12.55 18.16 3.15
C TYR A 90 11.55 17.22 3.83
N GLY A 91 11.15 17.50 5.08
CA GLY A 91 10.06 16.74 5.73
C GLY A 91 8.78 16.77 4.88
N LYS A 92 8.44 17.92 4.30
CA LYS A 92 7.30 18.06 3.38
C LYS A 92 7.52 17.34 2.05
N ALA A 93 8.72 17.37 1.48
CA ALA A 93 9.04 16.64 0.25
C ALA A 93 9.00 15.12 0.46
N LEU A 94 9.44 14.62 1.62
CA LEU A 94 9.39 13.20 2.00
C LEU A 94 7.96 12.73 2.24
N GLU A 95 7.13 13.54 2.92
CA GLU A 95 5.69 13.27 3.04
C GLU A 95 5.00 13.28 1.67
N ALA A 96 5.35 14.21 0.79
CA ALA A 96 4.81 14.26 -0.57
C ALA A 96 5.25 13.04 -1.41
N TYR A 97 6.49 12.59 -1.29
CA TYR A 97 6.99 11.40 -1.97
C TYR A 97 6.36 10.12 -1.41
N ARG A 98 6.20 10.00 -0.08
CA ARG A 98 5.46 8.90 0.56
C ARG A 98 4.00 8.88 0.10
N ARG A 99 3.34 10.02 0.09
CA ARG A 99 1.96 10.14 -0.40
C ARG A 99 1.86 9.74 -1.87
N LYS A 100 2.82 10.17 -2.70
CA LYS A 100 2.88 9.79 -4.11
C LYS A 100 3.15 8.29 -4.32
N ARG A 101 4.01 7.66 -3.50
CA ARG A 101 4.19 6.19 -3.51
C ARG A 101 2.98 5.44 -3.01
N GLU A 102 2.28 5.91 -1.97
CA GLU A 102 1.02 5.32 -1.54
C GLU A 102 -0.07 5.44 -2.61
N GLU A 103 -0.10 6.55 -3.35
CA GLU A 103 -0.98 6.75 -4.52
C GLU A 103 -0.56 5.83 -5.70
N GLU A 104 0.74 5.63 -5.94
CA GLU A 104 1.28 4.77 -7.02
C GLU A 104 1.23 3.25 -6.70
N GLU A 105 1.34 2.85 -5.43
CA GLU A 105 1.13 1.46 -4.96
C GLU A 105 -0.38 1.13 -4.85
N SER A 106 -1.23 2.16 -4.79
CA SER A 106 -2.69 2.07 -4.88
C SER A 106 -3.21 2.09 -6.34
N VAL A 107 -2.39 1.73 -7.33
CA VAL A 107 -2.89 1.57 -8.71
C VAL A 107 -3.80 0.35 -8.78
N GLY A 108 -5.08 0.61 -9.03
CA GLY A 108 -6.09 -0.44 -9.18
C GLY A 108 -5.74 -1.40 -10.31
N GLN A 109 -5.87 -2.70 -10.07
CA GLN A 109 -5.61 -3.74 -11.06
C GLN A 109 -6.83 -4.03 -11.92
N PHE A 110 -6.59 -4.50 -13.14
CA PHE A 110 -7.64 -5.00 -14.03
C PHE A 110 -7.49 -6.50 -14.24
N TYR A 111 -8.56 -7.24 -13.97
CA TYR A 111 -8.68 -8.64 -14.34
C TYR A 111 -9.69 -8.78 -15.48
N ARG A 112 -9.26 -9.32 -16.62
CA ARG A 112 -10.13 -9.62 -17.77
C ARG A 112 -10.49 -11.10 -17.76
N GLY A 113 -11.72 -11.41 -17.39
CA GLY A 113 -12.18 -12.80 -17.32
C GLY A 113 -13.30 -13.00 -16.31
N THR A 114 -13.88 -14.19 -16.35
CA THR A 114 -14.95 -14.61 -15.43
C THR A 114 -14.41 -15.62 -14.43
N LEU A 115 -14.58 -15.33 -13.14
CA LEU A 115 -14.21 -16.24 -12.05
C LEU A 115 -15.25 -17.34 -11.92
N ARG A 116 -14.82 -18.59 -12.10
CA ARG A 116 -15.62 -19.81 -12.02
C ARG A 116 -15.43 -20.51 -10.68
N LYS A 117 -16.34 -21.44 -10.37
CA LYS A 117 -16.34 -22.20 -9.10
C LYS A 117 -14.95 -22.72 -8.73
N GLY A 118 -14.53 -22.44 -7.49
CA GLY A 118 -13.22 -22.82 -6.95
C GLY A 118 -12.10 -21.81 -7.22
N GLN A 119 -12.29 -20.84 -8.11
CA GLN A 119 -11.27 -19.83 -8.38
C GLN A 119 -11.29 -18.73 -7.31
N ILE A 120 -10.08 -18.29 -6.93
CA ILE A 120 -9.84 -17.20 -5.99
C ILE A 120 -8.92 -16.21 -6.69
N LEU A 121 -9.33 -14.95 -6.71
CA LEU A 121 -8.54 -13.83 -7.19
C LEU A 121 -8.25 -12.90 -6.03
N GLU A 122 -6.98 -12.71 -5.69
CA GLU A 122 -6.53 -11.97 -4.51
C GLU A 122 -5.50 -10.90 -4.92
N THR A 123 -5.60 -9.70 -4.35
CA THR A 123 -4.68 -8.59 -4.61
C THR A 123 -4.55 -7.65 -3.41
N GLU A 124 -3.38 -7.03 -3.29
CA GLU A 124 -3.07 -5.99 -2.29
C GLU A 124 -3.51 -4.58 -2.71
N SER A 125 -4.07 -4.40 -3.91
CA SER A 125 -4.65 -3.12 -4.36
C SER A 125 -6.14 -3.24 -4.69
N SER A 126 -6.80 -2.14 -5.06
CA SER A 126 -8.17 -2.20 -5.58
C SER A 126 -8.22 -2.99 -6.89
N ILE A 127 -9.35 -3.63 -7.22
CA ILE A 127 -9.47 -4.44 -8.44
C ILE A 127 -10.76 -4.17 -9.21
N ILE A 128 -10.61 -4.09 -10.53
CA ILE A 128 -11.69 -4.06 -11.50
C ILE A 128 -11.73 -5.40 -12.24
N VAL A 129 -12.82 -6.14 -12.06
CA VAL A 129 -13.10 -7.39 -12.78
C VAL A 129 -13.96 -7.08 -14.01
N LEU A 130 -13.37 -7.25 -15.18
CA LEU A 130 -14.05 -7.19 -16.48
C LEU A 130 -14.63 -8.57 -16.81
N GLY A 131 -15.75 -8.91 -16.16
CA GLY A 131 -16.43 -10.19 -16.27
C GLY A 131 -17.27 -10.51 -15.04
N ASP A 132 -17.71 -11.77 -14.92
CA ASP A 132 -18.55 -12.22 -13.80
C ASP A 132 -17.74 -12.87 -12.68
N VAL A 133 -18.29 -12.82 -11.46
CA VAL A 133 -17.83 -13.61 -10.31
C VAL A 133 -18.92 -14.62 -9.99
N ASN A 134 -18.78 -15.86 -10.46
CA ASN A 134 -19.81 -16.89 -10.34
C ASN A 134 -19.90 -17.56 -8.96
N PRO A 135 -20.99 -18.27 -8.65
CA PRO A 135 -21.11 -19.00 -7.38
C PRO A 135 -19.93 -19.94 -7.11
N GLY A 136 -19.43 -19.91 -5.87
CA GLY A 136 -18.30 -20.70 -5.42
C GLY A 136 -16.93 -20.16 -5.85
N SER A 137 -16.85 -18.98 -6.46
CA SER A 137 -15.59 -18.23 -6.64
C SER A 137 -15.50 -17.06 -5.66
N SER A 138 -14.29 -16.51 -5.50
CA SER A 138 -14.04 -15.40 -4.59
C SER A 138 -13.11 -14.36 -5.21
N VAL A 139 -13.43 -13.09 -5.00
CA VAL A 139 -12.51 -11.96 -5.23
C VAL A 139 -12.18 -11.31 -3.89
N ILE A 140 -10.89 -11.11 -3.63
CA ILE A 140 -10.34 -10.58 -2.39
C ILE A 140 -9.43 -9.41 -2.77
N ALA A 141 -9.65 -8.25 -2.16
CA ALA A 141 -8.83 -7.07 -2.36
C ALA A 141 -8.55 -6.39 -1.02
N ALA A 142 -7.32 -5.94 -0.83
CA ALA A 142 -7.00 -5.05 0.27
C ALA A 142 -7.66 -3.67 0.07
N GLY A 143 -7.92 -3.26 -1.18
CA GLY A 143 -8.68 -2.06 -1.54
C GLY A 143 -10.14 -2.33 -1.91
N ASP A 144 -10.65 -1.55 -2.87
CA ASP A 144 -12.02 -1.63 -3.37
C ASP A 144 -12.18 -2.73 -4.43
N ILE A 145 -13.40 -3.22 -4.61
CA ILE A 145 -13.73 -4.22 -5.64
C ILE A 145 -14.82 -3.66 -6.55
N VAL A 146 -14.55 -3.64 -7.85
CA VAL A 146 -15.55 -3.29 -8.88
C VAL A 146 -15.70 -4.46 -9.84
N VAL A 147 -16.90 -5.01 -9.94
CA VAL A 147 -17.24 -6.07 -10.88
C VAL A 147 -18.07 -5.47 -12.01
N LEU A 148 -17.46 -5.31 -13.19
CA LEU A 148 -18.15 -4.89 -14.40
C LEU A 148 -18.86 -6.08 -15.04
N GLY A 149 -19.79 -6.66 -14.27
CA GLY A 149 -20.55 -7.87 -14.56
C GLY A 149 -21.41 -8.29 -13.37
N SER A 150 -21.67 -9.58 -13.25
CA SER A 150 -22.49 -10.17 -12.18
C SER A 150 -21.64 -10.65 -11.02
N LEU A 151 -21.90 -10.14 -9.82
CA LEU A 151 -21.34 -10.67 -8.58
C LEU A 151 -22.30 -11.67 -7.94
N ARG A 152 -22.07 -12.96 -8.21
CA ARG A 152 -22.84 -14.11 -7.68
C ARG A 152 -22.04 -15.00 -6.73
N GLY A 153 -20.72 -14.85 -6.70
CA GLY A 153 -19.81 -15.51 -5.77
C GLY A 153 -19.59 -14.70 -4.50
N ASN A 154 -18.36 -14.70 -3.99
CA ASN A 154 -17.97 -13.97 -2.79
C ASN A 154 -17.07 -12.77 -3.12
N ALA A 155 -17.24 -11.66 -2.39
CA ALA A 155 -16.36 -10.50 -2.45
C ALA A 155 -15.87 -10.09 -1.06
N TYR A 156 -14.57 -9.83 -0.93
CA TYR A 156 -13.91 -9.45 0.32
C TYR A 156 -13.05 -8.21 0.07
N ALA A 157 -13.54 -7.03 0.43
CA ALA A 157 -12.83 -5.76 0.26
C ALA A 157 -12.28 -5.23 1.60
N GLY A 158 -11.26 -4.37 1.55
CA GLY A 158 -10.69 -3.74 2.74
C GLY A 158 -9.88 -4.68 3.64
N GLY A 159 -9.13 -5.61 3.05
CA GLY A 159 -8.25 -6.54 3.78
C GLY A 159 -7.11 -5.85 4.56
N ASN A 160 -6.78 -4.60 4.26
CA ASN A 160 -5.72 -3.83 4.92
C ASN A 160 -6.16 -3.11 6.21
N GLY A 161 -7.43 -3.23 6.61
CA GLY A 161 -7.97 -2.58 7.81
C GLY A 161 -8.23 -1.09 7.70
N ARG A 162 -8.11 -0.48 6.51
CA ARG A 162 -8.50 0.92 6.27
C ARG A 162 -10.04 1.01 6.16
N PRO A 163 -10.68 2.03 6.73
CA PRO A 163 -12.12 2.24 6.57
C PRO A 163 -12.45 2.80 5.18
N GLY A 164 -13.73 2.74 4.79
CA GLY A 164 -14.24 3.44 3.60
C GLY A 164 -14.23 2.64 2.30
N HIS A 165 -13.96 1.33 2.35
CA HIS A 165 -13.97 0.50 1.15
C HIS A 165 -15.37 0.14 0.66
N TYR A 166 -15.48 -0.14 -0.63
CA TYR A 166 -16.73 -0.52 -1.28
C TYR A 166 -16.59 -1.70 -2.25
N VAL A 167 -17.72 -2.37 -2.48
CA VAL A 167 -17.88 -3.41 -3.51
C VAL A 167 -18.98 -2.96 -4.47
N ALA A 168 -18.67 -2.75 -5.73
CA ALA A 168 -19.64 -2.37 -6.76
C ALA A 168 -19.83 -3.50 -7.79
N ALA A 169 -21.05 -3.67 -8.28
CA ALA A 169 -21.35 -4.61 -9.37
C ALA A 169 -22.52 -4.12 -10.23
N LEU A 170 -22.55 -4.51 -11.51
CA LEU A 170 -23.68 -4.24 -12.40
C LEU A 170 -24.91 -5.07 -12.02
N GLU A 171 -24.70 -6.33 -11.66
CA GLU A 171 -25.71 -7.20 -11.06
C GLU A 171 -25.18 -7.71 -9.72
N MET A 172 -25.88 -7.39 -8.64
CA MET A 172 -25.45 -7.70 -7.28
C MET A 172 -26.31 -8.83 -6.70
N ALA A 173 -25.79 -10.06 -6.74
CA ALA A 173 -26.44 -11.25 -6.18
C ALA A 173 -25.44 -12.14 -5.40
N PRO A 174 -24.63 -11.56 -4.50
CA PRO A 174 -23.50 -12.25 -3.88
C PRO A 174 -23.93 -13.39 -2.96
N GLN A 175 -23.12 -14.44 -2.89
CA GLN A 175 -23.20 -15.41 -1.80
C GLN A 175 -22.74 -14.80 -0.47
N LYS A 176 -21.65 -14.02 -0.51
CA LYS A 176 -21.08 -13.32 0.66
C LYS A 176 -20.46 -12.00 0.22
N ILE A 177 -20.62 -10.97 1.05
CA ILE A 177 -19.79 -9.76 1.00
C ILE A 177 -19.17 -9.56 2.38
N LYS A 178 -17.88 -9.24 2.42
CA LYS A 178 -17.18 -8.73 3.59
C LYS A 178 -16.48 -7.43 3.21
N ILE A 179 -16.56 -6.42 4.07
CA ILE A 179 -15.86 -5.14 3.92
C ILE A 179 -15.22 -4.82 5.27
N GLY A 180 -13.89 -4.84 5.35
CA GLY A 180 -13.19 -4.80 6.63
C GLY A 180 -13.70 -5.93 7.54
N ASP A 181 -14.10 -5.62 8.78
CA ASP A 181 -14.63 -6.62 9.71
C ASP A 181 -16.13 -6.93 9.53
N PHE A 182 -16.83 -6.16 8.71
CA PHE A 182 -18.28 -6.27 8.56
C PHE A 182 -18.64 -7.33 7.53
N LYS A 183 -19.68 -8.12 7.83
CA LYS A 183 -20.21 -9.16 6.94
C LYS A 183 -21.63 -8.81 6.53
N TYR A 184 -21.92 -8.93 5.24
CA TYR A 184 -23.26 -8.73 4.72
C TYR A 184 -24.10 -9.97 5.03
N ILE A 185 -25.17 -9.78 5.79
CA ILE A 185 -26.13 -10.83 6.14
C ILE A 185 -27.31 -10.66 5.20
N THR A 186 -27.46 -11.60 4.25
CA THR A 186 -28.64 -11.61 3.37
C THR A 186 -29.82 -12.27 4.09
N ASN A 187 -30.96 -11.60 4.13
CA ASN A 187 -32.20 -12.21 4.60
C ASN A 187 -32.70 -13.26 3.60
N GLU A 188 -33.08 -14.46 4.05
CA GLU A 188 -33.50 -15.56 3.16
C GLU A 188 -34.62 -15.18 2.18
N LYS A 189 -35.58 -14.35 2.61
CA LYS A 189 -36.65 -13.82 1.75
C LYS A 189 -36.13 -13.02 0.55
N GLN A 190 -35.02 -12.29 0.72
CA GLN A 190 -34.38 -11.53 -0.37
C GLN A 190 -33.57 -12.42 -1.32
N ARG A 191 -33.13 -13.62 -0.89
CA ARG A 191 -32.55 -14.62 -1.79
C ARG A 191 -33.63 -15.20 -2.68
N LEU A 192 -34.74 -15.64 -2.09
CA LEU A 192 -35.85 -16.28 -2.81
C LEU A 192 -36.44 -15.40 -3.91
N THR A 193 -36.60 -14.09 -3.69
CA THR A 193 -37.10 -13.18 -4.73
C THR A 193 -36.13 -12.96 -5.88
N ARG A 194 -34.81 -13.02 -5.66
CA ARG A 194 -33.79 -12.88 -6.72
C ARG A 194 -33.69 -14.09 -7.64
N TYR A 195 -34.08 -15.28 -7.16
CA TYR A 195 -34.09 -16.52 -7.94
C TYR A 195 -35.45 -16.86 -8.58
N ALA A 196 -36.51 -16.08 -8.32
CA ALA A 196 -37.90 -16.37 -8.71
C ALA A 196 -38.26 -16.00 -10.18
N GLY A 197 -37.30 -16.07 -11.11
CA GLY A 197 -37.57 -16.04 -12.57
C GLY A 197 -38.06 -14.70 -13.16
N HIS A 198 -38.28 -13.67 -12.35
CA HIS A 198 -38.47 -12.31 -12.85
C HIS A 198 -37.10 -11.66 -12.87
N SER A 199 -36.48 -11.54 -14.05
CA SER A 199 -35.23 -10.80 -14.20
C SER A 199 -35.44 -9.39 -13.65
N PRO A 200 -34.86 -9.03 -12.49
CA PRO A 200 -34.93 -7.66 -12.01
C PRO A 200 -34.30 -6.81 -13.12
N LYS A 201 -34.82 -5.60 -13.35
CA LYS A 201 -34.09 -4.62 -14.18
C LYS A 201 -32.67 -4.55 -13.63
N ILE A 202 -31.66 -4.82 -14.47
CA ILE A 202 -30.25 -4.77 -14.08
C ILE A 202 -30.01 -3.38 -13.52
N GLN A 203 -29.83 -3.30 -12.21
CA GLN A 203 -29.59 -2.06 -11.49
C GLN A 203 -28.23 -2.19 -10.82
N PRO A 204 -27.22 -1.45 -11.30
CA PRO A 204 -25.92 -1.44 -10.65
C PRO A 204 -26.05 -1.04 -9.18
N GLN A 205 -25.33 -1.71 -8.30
CA GLN A 205 -25.37 -1.45 -6.86
C GLN A 205 -23.95 -1.34 -6.29
N THR A 206 -23.84 -0.57 -5.22
CA THR A 206 -22.66 -0.48 -4.38
C THR A 206 -23.01 -1.02 -2.99
N ALA A 207 -22.12 -1.85 -2.45
CA ALA A 207 -22.09 -2.25 -1.06
C ALA A 207 -21.00 -1.47 -0.33
N TYR A 208 -21.34 -0.85 0.80
CA TYR A 208 -20.40 -0.10 1.63
C TYR A 208 -20.84 -0.16 3.10
N VAL A 209 -19.95 0.21 4.02
CA VAL A 209 -20.25 0.20 5.45
C VAL A 209 -20.88 1.52 5.88
N GLU A 210 -22.07 1.46 6.46
CA GLU A 210 -22.78 2.59 7.05
C GLU A 210 -23.31 2.16 8.43
N LYS A 211 -23.00 2.91 9.49
CA LYS A 211 -23.40 2.57 10.87
C LYS A 211 -23.09 1.11 11.23
N GLU A 212 -21.85 0.69 11.00
CA GLU A 212 -21.33 -0.65 11.34
C GLU A 212 -22.04 -1.82 10.64
N ARG A 213 -22.72 -1.55 9.52
CA ARG A 213 -23.39 -2.59 8.72
C ARG A 213 -23.15 -2.36 7.24
N ILE A 214 -23.10 -3.45 6.48
CA ILE A 214 -23.02 -3.34 5.02
C ILE A 214 -24.40 -3.02 4.46
N ILE A 215 -24.49 -1.90 3.75
CA ILE A 215 -25.70 -1.44 3.05
C ILE A 215 -25.47 -1.55 1.54
N LEU A 216 -26.51 -1.99 0.83
CA LEU A 216 -26.55 -2.04 -0.63
C LEU A 216 -27.41 -0.89 -1.14
N LYS A 217 -26.86 -0.02 -1.98
CA LYS A 217 -27.61 1.05 -2.66
C LYS A 217 -27.41 0.99 -4.17
N PRO A 218 -28.43 1.33 -4.98
CA PRO A 218 -28.24 1.56 -6.40
C PRO A 218 -27.16 2.61 -6.66
N ILE A 219 -26.39 2.44 -7.72
CA ILE A 219 -25.46 3.48 -8.18
C ILE A 219 -26.29 4.57 -8.87
N THR A 220 -26.28 5.77 -8.30
CA THR A 220 -26.89 6.97 -8.88
C THR A 220 -25.83 8.05 -9.06
N ASN A 221 -26.04 8.97 -10.01
CA ASN A 221 -25.13 10.11 -10.22
C ASN A 221 -24.96 10.95 -8.94
N GLU A 222 -26.00 11.04 -8.12
CA GLU A 222 -25.95 11.76 -6.83
C GLU A 222 -25.00 11.10 -5.83
N LEU A 223 -25.00 9.75 -5.76
CA LEU A 223 -24.10 8.99 -4.88
C LEU A 223 -22.64 9.01 -5.35
N LEU A 224 -22.41 9.17 -6.65
CA LEU A 224 -21.06 9.27 -7.23
C LEU A 224 -20.44 10.67 -7.09
N ASN A 225 -21.25 11.70 -6.84
CA ASN A 225 -20.83 13.10 -6.76
C ASN A 225 -20.60 13.60 -5.33
N VAL A 226 -20.70 12.74 -4.31
CA VAL A 226 -20.40 13.14 -2.92
C VAL A 226 -18.87 13.16 -2.75
N GLN A 227 -18.29 14.36 -2.91
CA GLN A 227 -16.89 14.67 -2.59
C GLN A 227 -16.69 14.90 -1.08
#